data_AF-A0A820FQG9-F1
#
_entry.id   AF-A0A820FQG9-F1
#
_cell.length_a   1.000
_cell.length_b   1.000
_cell.length_c   1.000
_cell.angle_alpha   90.00
_cell.angle_beta   90.00
_cell.angle_gamma   90.00
#
_symmetry.space_group_name_H-M   'P 1'
#
loop_
_entity.id
_entity.type
_entity.pdbx_description
1 polymer ?
#
loop_
_entity_poly.entity_id
_entity_poly.type
_entity_poly.pdbx_seq_one_letter_code
_entity_poly.pdbx_strand_id
1 'polypeptide(L)'
;MEGSLCKLPEIVALKKKYKAYLYIDEAHSIGAIGSHGRGVVDYWNVDPKDIDIHMGTFTKSFGSAGGYIAGKKSLIDYIRVHSHSACYSSSMSAPIVYQIISALNIITGRDGTDNGK
;
A
#
# COMPACT_ATOMS: atom_id res chain seq x y z
N MET A 1 -17.20 3.91 -1.52
CA MET A 1 -18.11 5.08 -1.52
C MET A 1 -18.66 5.34 -0.13
N GLU A 2 -18.90 4.31 0.68
CA GLU A 2 -19.44 4.45 2.04
C GLU A 2 -18.38 4.79 3.11
N GLY A 3 -17.08 4.69 2.81
CA GLY A 3 -16.02 4.88 3.81
C GLY A 3 -15.96 3.79 4.87
N SER A 4 -16.60 2.64 4.62
CA SER A 4 -16.59 1.50 5.52
C SER A 4 -15.22 0.81 5.55
N LEU A 5 -14.83 0.35 6.74
CA LEU A 5 -13.63 -0.43 6.94
C LEU A 5 -13.96 -1.92 6.84
N CYS A 6 -13.14 -2.68 6.13
CA CYS A 6 -13.26 -4.12 6.12
C CYS A 6 -12.93 -4.69 7.50
N LYS A 7 -13.56 -5.79 7.85
CA LYS A 7 -13.29 -6.58 9.07
C LYS A 7 -12.00 -7.39 8.88
N LEU A 8 -10.87 -6.68 8.83
CA LEU A 8 -9.59 -7.26 8.41
C LEU A 8 -9.11 -8.40 9.31
N PRO A 9 -9.21 -8.34 10.65
CA PRO A 9 -8.83 -9.45 11.51
C PRO A 9 -9.58 -10.76 11.18
N GLU A 10 -10.88 -10.66 10.91
CA GLU A 10 -11.72 -11.80 10.54
C GLU A 10 -11.38 -12.34 9.15
N ILE A 11 -11.07 -11.46 8.19
CA ILE A 11 -10.60 -11.85 6.86
C ILE A 11 -9.27 -12.60 6.96
N VAL A 12 -8.33 -12.13 7.79
CA VAL A 12 -7.06 -12.81 8.04
C VAL A 12 -7.27 -14.18 8.70
N ALA A 13 -8.23 -14.29 9.63
CA ALA A 13 -8.59 -15.58 10.23
C ALA A 13 -9.10 -16.58 9.17
N LEU A 14 -9.96 -16.12 8.25
CA LEU A 14 -10.44 -16.92 7.12
C LEU A 14 -9.30 -17.31 6.18
N LYS A 15 -8.41 -16.36 5.83
CA LYS A 15 -7.21 -16.64 5.04
C LYS A 15 -6.42 -17.79 5.64
N LYS A 16 -6.11 -17.74 6.95
CA LYS A 16 -5.35 -18.77 7.66
C LYS A 16 -6.08 -20.12 7.67
N LYS A 17 -7.40 -20.12 7.90
CA LYS A 17 -8.24 -21.33 7.91
C LYS A 17 -8.28 -22.03 6.55
N TYR A 18 -8.47 -21.26 5.48
CA TYR A 18 -8.68 -21.79 4.12
C TYR A 18 -7.41 -21.79 3.26
N LYS A 19 -6.28 -21.33 3.80
CA LYS A 19 -4.97 -21.25 3.11
C LYS A 19 -5.06 -20.47 1.78
N ALA A 20 -5.83 -19.39 1.79
CA ALA A 20 -5.99 -18.51 0.64
C ALA A 20 -4.89 -17.44 0.58
N TYR A 21 -4.69 -16.87 -0.61
CA TYR A 21 -3.97 -15.61 -0.74
C TYR A 21 -4.89 -14.43 -0.39
N LEU A 22 -4.32 -13.41 0.24
CA LEU A 22 -5.00 -12.16 0.58
C LEU A 22 -4.30 -11.00 -0.11
N TYR A 23 -5.04 -10.38 -1.03
CA TYR A 23 -4.72 -9.14 -1.69
C TYR A 23 -5.50 -8.02 -1.01
N ILE A 24 -4.82 -6.94 -0.62
CA ILE A 24 -5.47 -5.75 -0.06
C ILE A 24 -5.21 -4.53 -0.94
N ASP A 25 -6.28 -3.83 -1.30
CA ASP A 25 -6.22 -2.53 -1.97
C ASP A 25 -6.39 -1.43 -0.91
N GLU A 26 -5.30 -0.71 -0.65
CA GLU A 26 -5.21 0.36 0.33
C GLU A 26 -5.39 1.74 -0.33
N ALA A 27 -5.89 1.84 -1.56
CA ALA A 27 -5.91 3.09 -2.33
C ALA A 27 -6.68 4.24 -1.67
N HIS A 28 -7.56 3.97 -0.69
CA HIS A 28 -8.32 4.98 0.06
C HIS A 28 -7.93 5.10 1.54
N SER A 29 -6.94 4.32 1.99
CA SER A 29 -6.58 4.19 3.41
C SER A 29 -5.11 4.46 3.65
N ILE A 30 -4.22 4.09 2.72
CA ILE A 30 -2.79 4.44 2.80
C ILE A 30 -2.62 5.95 2.92
N GLY A 31 -1.84 6.40 3.92
CA GLY A 31 -1.61 7.79 4.25
C GLY A 31 -2.79 8.53 4.89
N ALA A 32 -3.96 7.90 5.04
CA ALA A 32 -5.15 8.53 5.61
C ALA A 32 -5.52 8.00 7.00
N ILE A 33 -5.25 6.72 7.28
CA ILE A 33 -5.58 6.06 8.54
C ILE A 33 -4.44 5.16 9.05
N GLY A 34 -4.56 4.74 10.30
CA GLY A 34 -3.53 4.01 11.04
C GLY A 34 -2.58 4.98 11.74
N SER A 35 -2.06 4.58 12.90
CA SER A 35 -1.19 5.44 13.73
C SER A 35 0.11 5.85 13.04
N HIS A 36 0.50 5.14 11.98
CA HIS A 36 1.68 5.40 11.16
C HIS A 36 1.31 5.75 9.71
N GLY A 37 0.04 6.04 9.43
CA GLY A 37 -0.45 6.34 8.08
C GLY A 37 -0.32 5.18 7.10
N ARG A 38 -0.31 3.93 7.59
CA ARG A 38 -0.05 2.73 6.76
C ARG A 38 -1.33 2.04 6.27
N GLY A 39 -2.50 2.62 6.48
CA GLY A 39 -3.77 2.11 5.96
C GLY A 39 -4.50 1.18 6.92
N VAL A 40 -5.42 0.38 6.38
CA VAL A 40 -6.31 -0.48 7.19
C VAL A 40 -5.55 -1.56 7.96
N VAL A 41 -4.42 -2.02 7.43
CA VAL A 41 -3.55 -2.99 8.13
C VAL A 41 -3.04 -2.43 9.44
N ASP A 42 -2.58 -1.18 9.43
CA ASP A 42 -2.07 -0.47 10.59
C ASP A 42 -3.20 -0.02 11.53
N TYR A 43 -4.33 0.43 10.97
CA TYR A 43 -5.53 0.75 11.74
C TYR A 43 -6.01 -0.43 12.61
N TRP A 44 -6.02 -1.65 12.06
CA TRP A 44 -6.43 -2.85 12.80
C TRP A 44 -5.28 -3.52 13.57
N ASN A 45 -4.07 -2.96 13.53
CA ASN A 45 -2.85 -3.54 14.10
C ASN A 45 -2.63 -5.01 13.68
N VAL A 46 -2.92 -5.31 12.41
CA VAL A 46 -2.68 -6.62 11.80
C VAL A 46 -1.23 -6.70 11.35
N ASP A 47 -0.58 -7.86 11.56
CA ASP A 47 0.78 -8.08 11.04
C ASP A 47 0.77 -7.95 9.51
N PRO A 48 1.52 -7.01 8.90
CA PRO A 48 1.58 -6.86 7.45
C PRO A 48 2.01 -8.14 6.71
N LYS A 49 2.67 -9.09 7.39
CA LYS A 49 3.04 -10.41 6.85
C LYS A 49 1.85 -11.34 6.66
N ASP A 50 0.72 -11.07 7.32
CA ASP A 50 -0.53 -11.80 7.12
C ASP A 50 -1.26 -11.40 5.84
N ILE A 51 -0.75 -10.39 5.12
CA ILE A 51 -1.23 -9.98 3.79
C ILE A 51 -0.19 -10.39 2.75
N ASP A 52 -0.62 -11.01 1.64
CA ASP A 52 0.33 -11.50 0.62
C ASP A 52 0.68 -10.43 -0.41
N ILE A 53 -0.31 -9.58 -0.74
CA ILE A 53 -0.19 -8.53 -1.73
C ILE A 53 -0.81 -7.25 -1.18
N HIS A 54 0.00 -6.21 -1.07
CA HIS A 54 -0.43 -4.85 -0.76
C HIS A 54 -0.44 -4.04 -2.03
N MET A 55 -1.57 -3.41 -2.34
CA MET A 55 -1.68 -2.43 -3.40
C MET A 55 -1.99 -1.06 -2.82
N GLY A 56 -1.43 -0.02 -3.39
CA GLY A 56 -1.86 1.35 -3.13
C GLY A 56 -1.65 2.24 -4.33
N THR A 57 -2.31 3.41 -4.30
CA THR A 57 -2.15 4.45 -5.32
C THR A 57 -1.44 5.66 -4.75
N PHE A 58 -0.66 6.32 -5.59
CA PHE A 58 -0.06 7.61 -5.29
C PHE A 58 -0.95 8.81 -5.66
N THR A 59 -2.13 8.57 -6.23
CA THR A 59 -3.03 9.63 -6.74
C THR A 59 -3.95 10.26 -5.69
N LYS A 60 -3.93 9.77 -4.44
CA LYS A 60 -4.78 10.27 -3.34
C LYS A 60 -3.96 10.94 -2.25
N SER A 61 -3.71 10.27 -1.13
CA SER A 61 -2.99 10.83 0.03
C SER A 61 -1.59 11.33 -0.32
N PHE A 62 -0.97 10.81 -1.38
CA PHE A 62 0.36 11.23 -1.84
C PHE A 62 0.32 12.39 -2.87
N GLY A 63 -0.86 12.77 -3.37
CA GLY A 63 -1.04 13.88 -4.31
C GLY A 63 -0.27 13.79 -5.64
N SER A 64 0.20 12.60 -6.03
CA SER A 64 1.10 12.37 -7.16
C SER A 64 0.46 11.45 -8.21
N ALA A 65 1.24 10.68 -8.97
CA ALA A 65 0.75 9.77 -10.00
C ALA A 65 1.30 8.34 -9.84
N GLY A 66 0.53 7.36 -10.31
CA GLY A 66 0.91 5.94 -10.31
C GLY A 66 0.42 5.17 -9.09
N GLY A 67 1.06 4.02 -8.83
CA GLY A 67 0.74 3.13 -7.74
C GLY A 67 1.83 2.10 -7.51
N TYR A 68 1.62 1.22 -6.54
CA TYR A 68 2.57 0.19 -6.17
C TYR A 68 1.89 -1.14 -5.88
N ILE A 69 2.67 -2.21 -6.04
CA ILE A 69 2.41 -3.51 -5.45
C ILE A 69 3.58 -3.85 -4.54
N ALA A 70 3.29 -4.24 -3.30
CA ALA A 70 4.27 -4.67 -2.32
C ALA A 70 3.90 -6.06 -1.79
N GLY A 71 4.92 -6.87 -1.49
CA GLY A 71 4.76 -8.25 -1.07
C GLY A 71 6.11 -8.95 -1.01
N LYS A 72 6.11 -10.29 -0.97
CA LYS A 72 7.37 -11.07 -0.97
C LYS A 72 8.20 -10.77 -2.22
N LYS A 73 9.53 -10.74 -2.06
CA LYS A 73 10.47 -10.48 -3.16
C LYS A 73 10.22 -11.39 -4.37
N SER A 74 10.03 -12.69 -4.14
CA SER A 74 9.76 -13.66 -5.21
C SER A 74 8.49 -13.35 -6.00
N LEU A 75 7.43 -12.87 -5.34
CA LEU A 75 6.21 -12.40 -6.00
C LEU A 75 6.47 -11.15 -6.84
N ILE A 76 7.17 -10.16 -6.27
CA ILE A 76 7.45 -8.90 -6.98
C ILE A 76 8.35 -9.14 -8.20
N ASP A 77 9.40 -9.98 -8.05
CA ASP A 77 10.26 -10.37 -9.16
C ASP A 77 9.47 -11.08 -10.26
N TYR A 78 8.55 -11.97 -9.88
CA TYR A 78 7.68 -12.65 -10.83
C TYR A 78 6.78 -11.67 -11.59
N ILE A 79 6.11 -10.74 -10.88
CA ILE A 79 5.24 -9.74 -11.49
C ILE A 79 6.03 -8.84 -12.46
N ARG A 80 7.25 -8.45 -12.10
CA ARG A 80 8.09 -7.56 -12.94
C ARG A 80 8.41 -8.13 -14.33
N VAL A 81 8.51 -9.45 -14.45
CA VAL A 81 8.88 -10.10 -15.72
C VAL A 81 7.70 -10.74 -16.46
N HIS A 82 6.56 -10.94 -15.79
CA HIS A 82 5.37 -11.57 -16.40
C HIS A 82 4.20 -10.60 -16.61
N SER A 83 4.16 -9.45 -15.92
CA SER A 83 3.08 -8.48 -16.08
C SER A 83 3.29 -7.66 -17.35
N HIS A 84 2.27 -7.63 -18.21
CA HIS A 84 2.27 -6.78 -19.40
C HIS A 84 2.56 -5.31 -19.06
N SER A 85 1.94 -4.79 -18.00
CA SER A 85 2.14 -3.41 -17.55
C SER A 85 3.55 -3.16 -17.03
N ALA A 86 4.23 -4.18 -16.48
CA ALA A 86 5.62 -4.03 -16.04
C ALA A 86 6.61 -4.12 -17.21
N CYS A 87 6.37 -5.01 -18.18
CA CYS A 87 7.28 -5.26 -19.29
C CYS A 87 7.25 -4.17 -20.37
N TYR A 88 6.09 -3.54 -20.60
CA TYR A 88 5.89 -2.65 -21.75
C TYR A 88 5.56 -1.19 -21.39
N SER A 89 5.45 -0.86 -20.10
CA SER A 89 5.19 0.53 -19.68
C SER A 89 6.50 1.28 -19.42
N SER A 90 6.44 2.60 -19.59
CA SER A 90 7.53 3.49 -19.20
C SER A 90 7.58 3.69 -17.69
N SER A 91 8.79 3.86 -17.16
CA SER A 91 8.97 4.18 -15.74
C SER A 91 8.38 5.56 -15.40
N MET A 92 7.96 5.73 -14.14
CA MET A 92 7.50 7.03 -13.64
C MET A 92 8.61 8.09 -13.75
N SER A 93 8.23 9.33 -14.04
CA SER A 93 9.18 10.44 -14.16
C SER A 93 9.82 10.76 -12.80
N ALA A 94 11.08 11.19 -12.81
CA ALA A 94 11.81 11.48 -11.58
C ALA A 94 11.13 12.52 -10.66
N PRO A 95 10.51 13.61 -11.16
CA PRO A 95 9.78 14.55 -10.30
C PRO A 95 8.58 13.92 -9.57
N ILE A 96 7.83 13.04 -10.25
CA ILE A 96 6.70 12.30 -9.66
C ILE A 96 7.18 11.41 -8.52
N VAL A 97 8.28 10.69 -8.73
CA VAL A 97 8.89 9.82 -7.70
C VAL A 97 9.38 10.64 -6.50
N TYR A 98 10.02 11.78 -6.74
CA TYR A 98 10.47 12.66 -5.65
C TYR A 98 9.31 13.15 -4.80
N GLN A 99 8.22 13.59 -5.43
CA GLN A 99 7.00 13.99 -4.72
C GLN A 99 6.43 12.85 -3.86
N ILE A 100 6.39 11.62 -4.40
CA ILE A 100 5.92 10.44 -3.65
C ILE A 100 6.79 10.20 -2.41
N ILE A 101 8.10 10.26 -2.55
CA ILE A 101 9.05 10.06 -1.44
C ILE A 101 8.87 11.15 -0.38
N SER A 102 8.74 12.41 -0.80
CA SER A 102 8.51 13.54 0.12
C SER A 102 7.19 13.39 0.87
N ALA A 103 6.09 13.06 0.18
CA ALA A 103 4.80 12.81 0.81
C ALA A 103 4.86 11.64 1.79
N LEU A 104 5.54 10.53 1.43
CA LEU A 104 5.74 9.40 2.32
C LEU A 104 6.52 9.80 3.58
N ASN A 105 7.55 10.64 3.44
CA ASN A 105 8.34 11.11 4.58
C ASN A 105 7.49 11.96 5.53
N ILE A 106 6.64 12.85 5.00
CA ILE A 106 5.70 13.65 5.80
C ILE A 106 4.68 12.74 6.52
N ILE A 107 4.00 11.86 5.77
CA ILE A 107 3.01 10.91 6.31
C ILE A 107 3.60 10.05 7.44
N THR A 108 4.86 9.65 7.31
CA THR A 108 5.54 8.79 8.29
C THR A 108 6.32 9.56 9.37
N GLY A 109 6.25 10.90 9.38
CA GLY A 109 6.97 11.77 10.32
C GLY A 109 8.50 11.70 10.20
N ARG A 110 9.02 11.22 9.06
CA ARG A 110 10.46 11.11 8.78
C ARG A 110 11.08 12.41 8.28
N ASP A 111 10.26 13.40 7.96
CA ASP A 111 10.68 14.76 7.63
C ASP A 111 11.02 15.59 8.88
N GLY A 112 10.80 15.05 10.08
CA GLY A 112 11.08 15.72 11.35
C GLY A 112 9.98 16.71 11.77
N THR A 113 8.83 16.70 11.08
CA THR A 113 7.67 17.52 11.42
C THR A 113 6.49 16.67 11.88
N ASP A 114 5.45 17.32 12.40
CA ASP A 114 4.17 16.69 12.74
C ASP A 114 3.09 16.95 11.68
N ASN A 115 3.45 17.47 10.49
CA ASN A 115 2.50 17.86 9.45
C ASN A 115 1.67 16.70 8.88
N GLY A 116 2.16 15.47 8.99
CA GLY A 116 1.48 14.26 8.51
C GLY A 116 0.55 13.58 9.52
N LYS A 117 0.42 14.13 10.74
CA LYS A 117 -0.43 13.59 11.82
C LYS A 117 -1.79 14.28 11.87
#